data_AF-A0A024UIT9-F1
#
_entry.id   AF-A0A024UIT9-F1
#
_cell.length_a   1.000
_cell.length_b   1.000
_cell.length_c   1.000
_cell.angle_alpha   90.00
_cell.angle_beta   90.00
_cell.angle_gamma   90.00
#
_symmetry.space_group_name_H-M   'P 1'
#
loop_
_entity.id
_entity.type
_entity.pdbx_description
1 polymer ?
#
loop_
_entity_poly.entity_id
_entity_poly.type
_entity_poly.pdbx_seq_one_letter_code
_entity_poly.pdbx_strand_id
1 'polypeptide(L)'
;MVQFVYDRWKSVIYCNTKIVRSRIGQYAAAIHSKGAPLDRVWAFPDGTKIESCRISATSNGAEGLNLQERIYSGHKRKHCLNFQGLTTPDGLCVHFFGPLEGSRHDVALLRVSKLQEFFENSSDIFDGYYIYGDPAYPISKWIVSGRKGNNLDESKELFNCAMSRVRQGVEWNFGRLKSLWGFITYKMQQKIMLSNVGTVVLVARFLTNCNCCYNSGNHISTYFALVPPTLEEYLNS
;
A
#
# COMPACT_ATOMS: atom_id res chain seq x y z
N MET A 1 18.70 -5.96 -14.54
CA MET A 1 17.27 -5.98 -14.92
C MET A 1 16.37 -5.31 -13.88
N VAL A 2 16.28 -5.82 -12.63
CA VAL A 2 15.40 -5.23 -11.58
C VAL A 2 15.66 -3.73 -11.38
N GLN A 3 16.92 -3.33 -11.27
CA GLN A 3 17.30 -1.92 -11.08
C GLN A 3 16.83 -1.03 -12.24
N PHE A 4 17.00 -1.49 -13.49
CA PHE A 4 16.53 -0.78 -14.68
C PHE A 4 15.02 -0.55 -14.67
N VAL A 5 14.23 -1.58 -14.31
CA VAL A 5 12.77 -1.45 -14.21
C VAL A 5 12.39 -0.45 -13.11
N TYR A 6 13.04 -0.53 -11.95
CA TYR A 6 12.81 0.42 -10.87
C TYR A 6 13.16 1.85 -11.29
N ASP A 7 14.34 2.09 -11.85
CA ASP A 7 14.77 3.44 -12.22
C ASP A 7 13.86 4.08 -13.26
N ARG A 8 13.32 3.27 -14.18
CA ARG A 8 12.34 3.71 -15.18
C ARG A 8 10.97 4.02 -14.59
N TRP A 9 10.49 3.26 -13.60
CA TRP A 9 9.11 3.33 -13.10
C TRP A 9 8.98 3.79 -11.65
N LYS A 10 10.06 4.24 -10.99
CA LYS A 10 10.04 4.62 -9.56
C LYS A 10 9.03 5.71 -9.23
N SER A 11 8.79 6.67 -10.14
CA SER A 11 7.76 7.70 -9.96
C SER A 11 6.36 7.10 -9.98
N VAL A 12 6.08 6.19 -10.93
CA VAL A 12 4.82 5.46 -11.07
C VAL A 12 4.59 4.51 -9.88
N ILE A 13 5.64 3.85 -9.40
CA ILE A 13 5.61 2.99 -8.20
C ILE A 13 5.29 3.84 -6.97
N TYR A 14 5.95 4.99 -6.83
CA TYR A 14 5.73 5.88 -5.71
C TYR A 14 4.31 6.44 -5.74
N CYS A 15 3.87 7.07 -6.83
CA CYS A 15 2.48 7.45 -7.00
C CYS A 15 2.16 7.68 -8.49
N ASN A 16 1.27 6.86 -9.05
CA ASN A 16 0.83 7.02 -10.44
C ASN A 16 -0.21 8.16 -10.58
N THR A 17 0.27 9.39 -10.67
CA THR A 17 -0.59 10.59 -10.68
C THR A 17 -1.45 10.71 -11.94
N LYS A 18 -1.01 10.27 -13.12
CA LYS A 18 -1.84 10.36 -14.33
C LYS A 18 -3.05 9.42 -14.26
N ILE A 19 -2.87 8.21 -13.74
CA ILE A 19 -3.98 7.28 -13.48
C ILE A 19 -4.91 7.84 -12.40
N VAL A 20 -4.36 8.35 -11.30
CA VAL A 20 -5.21 8.93 -10.24
C VAL A 20 -5.99 10.14 -10.78
N ARG A 21 -5.34 11.08 -11.47
CA ARG A 21 -6.00 12.27 -12.04
C ARG A 21 -7.19 11.92 -12.93
N SER A 22 -7.05 10.90 -13.77
CA SER A 22 -8.13 10.50 -14.69
C SER A 22 -9.25 9.70 -14.03
N ARG A 23 -9.00 9.10 -12.86
CA ARG A 23 -9.91 8.08 -12.29
C ARG A 23 -10.35 8.32 -10.84
N ILE A 24 -9.81 9.32 -10.13
CA ILE A 24 -10.10 9.56 -8.70
C ILE A 24 -11.59 9.69 -8.41
N GLY A 25 -12.34 10.37 -9.29
CA GLY A 25 -13.79 10.48 -9.19
C GLY A 25 -14.51 9.13 -9.37
N GLN A 26 -14.05 8.30 -10.31
CA GLN A 26 -14.60 6.95 -10.52
C GLN A 26 -14.30 6.05 -9.31
N TYR A 27 -13.13 6.20 -8.70
CA TYR A 27 -12.79 5.47 -7.47
C TYR A 27 -13.71 5.85 -6.32
N ALA A 28 -13.91 7.15 -6.10
CA ALA A 28 -14.79 7.63 -5.04
C ALA A 28 -16.24 7.17 -5.26
N ALA A 29 -16.74 7.27 -6.49
CA ALA A 29 -18.07 6.78 -6.86
C ALA A 29 -18.20 5.27 -6.63
N ALA A 30 -17.23 4.46 -7.06
CA ALA A 30 -17.28 3.00 -6.88
C ALA A 30 -17.27 2.59 -5.40
N ILE A 31 -16.51 3.28 -4.56
CA ILE A 31 -16.50 3.05 -3.10
C ILE A 31 -17.85 3.43 -2.48
N HIS A 32 -18.40 4.58 -2.85
CA HIS A 32 -19.70 5.03 -2.38
C HIS A 32 -20.84 4.09 -2.81
N SER A 33 -20.90 3.72 -4.09
CA SER A 33 -21.87 2.76 -4.62
C SER A 33 -21.78 1.37 -3.97
N LYS A 34 -20.63 1.02 -3.40
CA LYS A 34 -20.46 -0.23 -2.64
C LYS A 34 -21.03 -0.18 -1.22
N GLY A 35 -21.52 0.98 -0.78
CA GLY A 35 -22.16 1.19 0.52
C GLY A 35 -21.30 1.97 1.51
N ALA A 36 -20.26 2.68 1.05
CA ALA A 36 -19.52 3.58 1.93
C ALA A 36 -20.36 4.83 2.25
N PRO A 37 -20.51 5.23 3.52
CA PRO A 37 -21.22 6.45 3.91
C PRO A 37 -20.52 7.74 3.45
N LEU A 38 -19.25 7.65 3.04
CA LEU A 38 -18.48 8.77 2.49
C LEU A 38 -18.43 8.67 0.96
N ASP A 39 -18.69 9.79 0.29
CA ASP A 39 -18.75 9.90 -1.18
C ASP A 39 -17.43 10.35 -1.83
N ARG A 40 -16.45 10.77 -1.02
CA ARG A 40 -15.13 11.27 -1.46
C ARG A 40 -13.94 10.40 -1.07
N VAL A 41 -14.19 9.20 -0.56
CA VAL A 41 -13.09 8.25 -0.26
C VAL A 41 -12.69 7.52 -1.53
N TRP A 42 -11.43 7.64 -1.96
CA TRP A 42 -10.98 7.12 -3.27
C TRP A 42 -9.98 5.96 -3.18
N ALA A 43 -9.31 5.77 -2.04
CA ALA A 43 -8.37 4.68 -1.85
C ALA A 43 -8.22 4.32 -0.38
N PHE A 44 -7.61 3.16 -0.13
CA PHE A 44 -7.41 2.62 1.20
C PHE A 44 -5.91 2.34 1.44
N PRO A 45 -5.27 3.00 2.44
CA PRO A 45 -3.91 2.70 2.86
C PRO A 45 -3.87 1.45 3.74
N ASP A 46 -2.80 0.68 3.58
CA ASP A 46 -2.46 -0.40 4.48
C ASP A 46 -0.96 -0.75 4.42
N GLY A 47 -0.47 -1.33 5.51
CA GLY A 47 0.90 -1.79 5.66
C GLY A 47 1.03 -3.28 5.34
N THR A 48 2.15 -3.68 4.73
CA THR A 48 2.49 -5.09 4.56
C THR A 48 3.92 -5.37 4.98
N LYS A 49 4.09 -6.50 5.69
CA LYS A 49 5.39 -6.98 6.15
C LYS A 49 5.87 -8.11 5.25
N ILE A 50 7.10 -8.00 4.78
CA ILE A 50 7.82 -9.02 4.01
C ILE A 50 8.89 -9.62 4.92
N GLU A 51 8.79 -10.91 5.19
CA GLU A 51 9.72 -11.64 6.09
C GLU A 51 11.11 -11.74 5.45
N SER A 52 12.13 -11.39 6.21
CA SER A 52 13.53 -11.54 5.81
C SER A 52 14.20 -12.69 6.57
N CYS A 53 15.30 -13.21 6.03
CA CYS A 53 16.14 -14.11 6.81
C CYS A 53 16.68 -13.38 8.04
N ARG A 54 16.92 -14.11 9.13
CA ARG A 54 17.62 -13.58 10.30
C ARG A 54 19.02 -13.14 9.86
N ILE A 55 19.33 -11.87 10.03
CA ILE A 55 20.68 -11.34 9.82
C ILE A 55 21.52 -11.71 11.05
N SER A 56 22.75 -12.16 10.85
CA SER A 56 23.71 -12.29 11.95
C SER A 56 24.00 -10.90 12.54
N ALA A 57 24.01 -10.76 13.87
CA ALA A 57 24.38 -9.51 14.53
C ALA A 57 25.82 -9.04 14.16
N THR A 58 26.64 -9.97 13.65
CA THR A 58 28.03 -9.79 13.26
C THR A 58 28.22 -10.04 11.77
N SER A 59 27.63 -9.20 10.91
CA SER A 59 28.16 -9.09 9.55
C SER A 59 29.42 -8.23 9.62
N ASN A 60 30.59 -8.82 9.37
CA ASN A 60 31.89 -8.13 9.27
C ASN A 60 31.73 -6.81 8.48
N GLY A 61 31.76 -5.67 9.17
CA GLY A 61 31.59 -4.33 8.58
C GLY A 61 30.48 -3.46 9.15
N ALA A 62 29.68 -3.94 10.10
CA ALA A 62 28.59 -3.17 10.73
C ALA A 62 28.73 -3.09 12.27
N GLU A 63 29.92 -2.75 12.77
CA GLU A 63 30.11 -2.45 14.21
C GLU A 63 29.10 -1.35 14.63
N GLY A 64 28.28 -1.66 15.65
CA GLY A 64 27.30 -0.73 16.20
C GLY A 64 25.91 -0.70 15.53
N LEU A 65 25.70 -1.42 14.43
CA LEU A 65 24.38 -1.54 13.79
C LEU A 65 23.77 -2.91 14.09
N ASN A 66 22.98 -3.01 15.17
CA ASN A 66 22.18 -4.21 15.43
C ASN A 66 20.97 -4.27 14.47
N LEU A 67 21.26 -4.52 13.19
CA LEU A 67 20.28 -4.66 12.11
C LEU A 67 19.27 -5.75 12.44
N GLN A 68 19.71 -6.78 13.18
CA GLN A 68 18.85 -7.84 13.67
C GLN A 68 17.72 -7.29 14.56
N GLU A 69 18.03 -6.45 15.55
CA GLU A 69 17.03 -5.80 16.40
C GLU A 69 16.12 -4.84 15.62
N ARG A 70 16.70 -4.01 14.75
CA ARG A 70 15.94 -2.96 14.03
C ARG A 70 14.82 -3.54 13.17
N ILE A 71 15.10 -4.62 12.43
CA ILE A 71 14.11 -5.25 11.53
C ILE A 71 13.20 -6.26 12.24
N TYR A 72 13.49 -6.60 13.50
CA TYR A 72 12.65 -7.49 14.27
C TYR A 72 11.34 -6.78 14.64
N SER A 73 10.22 -7.36 14.23
CA SER A 73 8.90 -6.88 14.65
C SER A 73 8.44 -7.67 15.86
N GLY A 74 8.42 -7.04 17.04
CA GLY A 74 7.89 -7.67 18.26
C GLY A 74 6.45 -8.16 18.11
N HIS A 75 5.60 -7.39 17.44
CA HIS A 75 4.20 -7.76 17.19
C HIS A 75 4.04 -9.01 16.31
N LYS A 76 4.88 -9.19 15.29
CA LYS A 76 4.84 -10.38 14.41
C LYS A 76 5.81 -11.49 14.82
N ARG A 77 6.67 -11.23 15.81
CA ARG A 77 7.76 -12.10 16.30
C ARG A 77 8.68 -12.62 15.18
N LYS A 78 8.97 -11.77 14.21
CA LYS A 78 9.72 -12.10 12.98
C LYS A 78 10.58 -10.93 12.50
N HIS A 79 11.67 -11.22 11.80
CA HIS A 79 12.44 -10.22 11.06
C HIS A 79 11.73 -9.90 9.75
N CYS A 80 11.43 -8.62 9.51
CA CYS A 80 10.72 -8.21 8.31
C CYS A 80 11.01 -6.77 7.92
N LEU A 81 10.71 -6.46 6.66
CA LEU A 81 10.64 -5.11 6.13
C LEU A 81 9.18 -4.71 5.99
N ASN A 82 8.88 -3.45 6.32
CA ASN A 82 7.53 -2.90 6.23
C ASN A 82 7.39 -2.05 4.96
N PHE A 83 6.26 -2.18 4.29
CA PHE A 83 5.89 -1.43 3.09
C PHE A 83 4.48 -0.87 3.26
N GLN A 84 4.17 0.26 2.64
CA GLN A 84 2.85 0.87 2.61
C GLN A 84 2.32 0.91 1.19
N GLY A 85 1.04 0.60 1.01
CA GLY A 85 0.36 0.70 -0.28
C GLY A 85 -0.98 1.41 -0.19
N LEU A 86 -1.37 2.13 -1.25
CA LEU A 86 -2.74 2.62 -1.45
C LEU A 86 -3.45 1.74 -2.47
N THR A 87 -4.49 1.02 -2.05
CA THR A 87 -5.31 0.19 -2.94
C THR A 87 -6.50 0.98 -3.47
N THR A 88 -6.73 0.90 -4.78
CA THR A 88 -7.88 1.52 -5.47
C THR A 88 -8.94 0.49 -5.87
N PRO A 89 -10.19 0.92 -6.11
CA PRO A 89 -11.31 0.04 -6.47
C PRO A 89 -11.14 -0.77 -7.76
N ASP A 90 -10.32 -0.28 -8.69
CA ASP A 90 -9.96 -1.02 -9.91
C ASP A 90 -8.90 -2.12 -9.69
N GLY A 91 -8.53 -2.37 -8.43
CA GLY A 91 -7.62 -3.42 -8.04
C GLY A 91 -6.14 -3.09 -8.21
N LEU A 92 -5.80 -1.85 -8.57
CA LEU A 92 -4.43 -1.36 -8.57
C LEU A 92 -3.96 -1.01 -7.15
N CYS A 93 -2.64 -0.90 -7.00
CA CYS A 93 -2.05 -0.16 -5.90
C CYS A 93 -1.29 1.03 -6.49
N VAL A 94 -1.87 2.22 -6.35
CA VAL A 94 -1.42 3.42 -7.05
C VAL A 94 -0.25 4.13 -6.38
N HIS A 95 0.00 3.83 -5.10
CA HIS A 95 1.17 4.29 -4.34
C HIS A 95 1.75 3.10 -3.60
N PHE A 96 3.06 2.92 -3.67
CA PHE A 96 3.74 1.90 -2.89
C PHE A 96 5.12 2.39 -2.42
N PHE A 97 5.36 2.31 -1.12
CA PHE A 97 6.54 2.84 -0.46
C PHE A 97 7.16 1.85 0.52
N GLY A 98 8.49 1.88 0.61
CA GLY A 98 9.31 1.07 1.50
C GLY A 98 10.66 0.76 0.85
N PRO A 99 11.48 -0.10 1.46
CA PRO A 99 11.28 -0.76 2.75
C PRO A 99 11.58 0.16 3.95
N LEU A 100 10.84 0.00 5.04
CA LEU A 100 11.22 0.45 6.40
C LEU A 100 11.46 -0.74 7.32
N GLU A 101 12.05 -0.48 8.49
CA GLU A 101 12.34 -1.53 9.46
C GLU A 101 11.04 -2.10 10.06
N GLY A 102 10.95 -3.43 10.21
CA GLY A 102 9.73 -4.13 10.64
C GLY A 102 9.19 -3.77 12.03
N SER A 103 10.01 -3.16 12.87
CA SER A 103 9.62 -2.63 14.19
C SER A 103 8.72 -1.38 14.06
N ARG A 104 8.79 -0.66 12.94
CA ARG A 104 8.01 0.56 12.71
C ARG A 104 6.53 0.26 12.47
N HIS A 105 5.67 1.06 13.11
CA HIS A 105 4.22 1.07 12.87
C HIS A 105 3.86 1.73 11.54
N ASP A 106 2.66 1.47 11.03
CA ASP A 106 2.20 2.00 9.73
C ASP A 106 2.09 3.53 9.71
N VAL A 107 1.86 4.16 10.87
CA VAL A 107 1.94 5.62 11.03
C VAL A 107 3.35 6.16 10.72
N ALA A 108 4.39 5.41 11.05
CA ALA A 108 5.76 5.80 10.72
C ALA A 108 6.03 5.66 9.22
N LEU A 109 5.48 4.64 8.56
CA LEU A 109 5.50 4.52 7.10
C LEU A 109 4.84 5.73 6.43
N LEU A 110 3.64 6.10 6.88
CA LEU A 110 2.92 7.26 6.36
C LEU A 110 3.73 8.56 6.48
N ARG A 111 4.39 8.77 7.61
CA ARG A 111 5.20 9.98 7.84
C ARG A 111 6.46 9.98 6.96
N VAL A 112 7.14 8.85 6.86
CA VAL A 112 8.41 8.75 6.12
C VAL A 112 8.18 8.72 4.61
N SER A 113 7.04 8.18 4.15
CA SER A 113 6.67 8.17 2.74
C SER A 113 6.38 9.56 2.20
N LYS A 114 6.14 10.57 3.07
CA LYS A 114 5.76 11.95 2.71
C LYS A 114 4.51 12.04 1.84
N LEU A 115 3.60 11.06 1.99
CA LEU A 115 2.42 10.93 1.14
C LEU A 115 1.45 12.11 1.31
N GLN A 116 1.33 12.66 2.53
CA GLN A 116 0.46 13.80 2.79
C GLN A 116 1.00 15.09 2.18
N GLU A 117 2.31 15.31 2.25
CA GLU A 117 3.00 16.42 1.59
C GLU A 117 2.91 16.28 0.06
N PHE A 118 2.97 15.05 -0.46
CA PHE A 118 2.76 14.79 -1.88
C PHE A 118 1.34 15.18 -2.34
N PHE A 119 0.31 14.86 -1.54
CA PHE A 119 -1.05 15.28 -1.81
C PHE A 119 -1.21 16.80 -1.74
N GLU A 120 -0.59 17.46 -0.76
CA GLU A 120 -0.60 18.93 -0.64
C GLU A 120 0.01 19.62 -1.86
N ASN A 121 1.16 19.12 -2.33
CA ASN A 121 1.85 19.66 -3.51
C ASN A 121 1.15 19.34 -4.84
N SER A 122 0.17 18.43 -4.84
CA SER A 122 -0.61 18.01 -6.00
C SER A 122 -2.11 18.24 -5.75
N SER A 123 -2.44 19.34 -5.05
CA SER A 123 -3.81 19.66 -4.62
C SER A 123 -4.79 19.74 -5.79
N ASP A 124 -4.33 20.09 -6.99
CA ASP A 124 -5.12 20.08 -8.22
C ASP A 124 -5.68 18.68 -8.59
N ILE A 125 -5.10 17.60 -8.05
CA ILE A 125 -5.58 16.22 -8.20
C ILE A 125 -6.40 15.77 -6.98
N PHE A 126 -5.88 16.04 -5.78
CA PHE A 126 -6.36 15.37 -4.56
C PHE A 126 -7.35 16.20 -3.74
N ASP A 127 -7.45 17.52 -3.96
CA ASP A 127 -8.31 18.38 -3.15
C ASP A 127 -9.78 17.96 -3.21
N GLY A 128 -10.43 17.92 -2.05
CA GLY A 128 -11.79 17.39 -1.89
C GLY A 128 -11.91 15.86 -1.88
N TYR A 129 -10.81 15.10 -1.94
CA TYR A 129 -10.79 13.64 -1.83
C TYR A 129 -9.99 13.15 -0.62
N TYR A 130 -10.34 11.98 -0.10
CA TYR A 130 -9.73 11.40 1.10
C TYR A 130 -9.34 9.93 0.90
N ILE A 131 -8.28 9.49 1.58
CA ILE A 131 -8.02 8.06 1.77
C ILE A 131 -8.60 7.60 3.11
N TYR A 132 -9.05 6.34 3.20
CA TYR A 132 -9.63 5.81 4.42
C TYR A 132 -8.79 4.69 5.05
N GLY A 133 -8.09 5.01 6.15
CA GLY A 133 -7.23 4.09 6.89
C GLY A 133 -7.92 3.35 8.03
N ASP A 134 -7.25 2.33 8.59
CA ASP A 134 -7.67 1.76 9.87
C ASP A 134 -7.65 2.82 10.98
N PRO A 135 -8.27 2.53 12.13
CA PRO A 135 -8.23 3.43 13.26
C PRO A 135 -6.82 3.84 13.74
N ALA A 136 -5.73 3.14 13.38
CA ALA A 136 -4.37 3.55 13.75
C ALA A 136 -3.84 4.73 12.91
N TYR A 137 -4.44 5.02 11.75
CA TYR A 137 -4.09 6.20 10.95
C TYR A 137 -4.61 7.50 11.60
N PRO A 138 -3.79 8.57 11.61
CA PRO A 138 -4.23 9.87 12.10
C PRO A 138 -5.26 10.48 11.17
N ILE A 139 -6.25 11.18 11.72
CA ILE A 139 -7.19 11.99 10.95
C ILE A 139 -6.48 13.29 10.54
N SER A 140 -6.54 13.63 9.26
CA SER A 140 -5.95 14.85 8.69
C SER A 140 -6.76 15.35 7.49
N LYS A 141 -6.30 16.43 6.82
CA LYS A 141 -6.90 16.94 5.58
C LYS A 141 -7.11 15.85 4.52
N TRP A 142 -6.21 14.88 4.45
CA TRP A 142 -6.17 13.88 3.39
C TRP A 142 -6.64 12.49 3.84
N ILE A 143 -6.75 12.26 5.15
CA ILE A 143 -6.95 10.93 5.72
C ILE A 143 -8.13 10.95 6.69
N VAL A 144 -9.07 10.05 6.44
CA VAL A 144 -10.12 9.71 7.38
C VAL A 144 -9.83 8.32 7.96
N SER A 145 -10.12 8.11 9.24
CA SER A 145 -9.98 6.80 9.88
C SER A 145 -11.22 6.43 10.69
N GLY A 146 -11.35 5.14 11.01
CA GLY A 146 -12.47 4.64 11.81
C GLY A 146 -12.55 5.30 13.18
N ARG A 147 -13.77 5.52 13.67
CA ARG A 147 -13.99 6.18 14.96
C ARG A 147 -13.60 5.24 16.10
N LYS A 148 -12.81 5.73 17.08
CA LYS A 148 -12.38 5.01 18.30
C LYS A 148 -13.15 5.50 19.53
N GLY A 149 -13.32 4.63 20.53
CA GLY A 149 -13.79 4.98 21.88
C GLY A 149 -14.54 3.82 22.56
N ASN A 150 -14.67 3.87 23.89
CA ASN A 150 -15.43 2.86 24.67
C ASN A 150 -16.95 3.05 24.59
N ASN A 151 -17.41 4.23 24.16
CA ASN A 151 -18.84 4.57 23.98
C ASN A 151 -19.08 4.91 22.50
N LEU A 152 -18.98 3.91 21.63
CA LEU A 152 -19.45 4.04 20.25
C LEU A 152 -20.98 4.02 20.29
N ASP A 153 -21.58 5.12 19.86
CA ASP A 153 -23.01 5.19 19.59
C ASP A 153 -23.33 4.34 18.36
N GLU A 154 -24.56 3.85 18.22
CA GLU A 154 -25.02 2.94 17.16
C GLU A 154 -24.68 3.49 15.77
N SER A 155 -24.86 4.80 15.57
CA SER A 155 -24.49 5.50 14.33
C SER A 155 -23.00 5.36 13.98
N LYS A 156 -22.10 5.38 14.99
CA LYS A 156 -20.65 5.23 14.79
C LYS A 156 -20.28 3.78 14.47
N GLU A 157 -20.98 2.81 15.06
CA GLU A 157 -20.79 1.39 14.78
C GLU A 157 -21.22 1.05 13.35
N LEU A 158 -22.40 1.54 12.93
CA LEU A 158 -22.88 1.40 11.55
C LEU A 158 -21.89 2.01 10.55
N PHE A 159 -21.37 3.20 10.84
CA PHE A 159 -20.33 3.83 10.04
C PHE A 159 -19.07 2.95 9.92
N ASN A 160 -18.53 2.48 11.04
CA ASN A 160 -17.33 1.65 11.05
C ASN A 160 -17.57 0.30 10.34
N CYS A 161 -18.76 -0.30 10.49
CA CYS A 161 -19.15 -1.52 9.81
C CYS A 161 -19.18 -1.33 8.29
N ALA A 162 -19.86 -0.28 7.81
CA ALA A 162 -19.93 0.05 6.40
C ALA A 162 -18.55 0.33 5.78
N MET A 163 -17.72 1.11 6.47
CA MET A 163 -16.37 1.42 6.01
C MET A 163 -15.42 0.20 6.05
N SER A 164 -15.53 -0.65 7.06
CA SER A 164 -14.76 -1.90 7.14
C SER A 164 -15.11 -2.85 5.99
N ARG A 165 -16.40 -2.93 5.62
CA ARG A 165 -16.87 -3.75 4.50
C ARG A 165 -16.26 -3.33 3.17
N VAL A 166 -16.20 -2.03 2.86
CA VAL A 166 -15.57 -1.59 1.61
C VAL A 166 -14.05 -1.74 1.64
N ARG A 167 -13.41 -1.63 2.82
CA ARG A 167 -11.95 -1.74 2.94
C ARG A 167 -11.40 -3.16 2.78
N GLN A 168 -12.23 -4.21 2.79
CA GLN A 168 -11.78 -5.61 2.60
C GLN A 168 -10.93 -5.83 1.33
N GLY A 169 -11.13 -5.01 0.29
CA GLY A 169 -10.36 -5.05 -0.95
C GLY A 169 -8.83 -4.89 -0.77
N VAL A 170 -8.40 -4.26 0.30
CA VAL A 170 -6.97 -4.01 0.56
C VAL A 170 -6.20 -5.28 0.87
N GLU A 171 -6.77 -6.16 1.69
CA GLU A 171 -6.12 -7.41 2.10
C GLU A 171 -5.88 -8.32 0.89
N TRP A 172 -6.83 -8.36 -0.04
CA TRP A 172 -6.71 -9.09 -1.30
C TRP A 172 -5.58 -8.57 -2.17
N ASN A 173 -5.29 -7.27 -2.10
CA ASN A 173 -4.28 -6.61 -2.91
C ASN A 173 -2.86 -7.06 -2.52
N PHE A 174 -2.56 -7.11 -1.21
CA PHE A 174 -1.30 -7.65 -0.71
C PHE A 174 -1.22 -9.18 -0.78
N GLY A 175 -2.35 -9.87 -0.60
CA GLY A 175 -2.44 -11.30 -0.85
C GLY A 175 -2.00 -11.64 -2.28
N ARG A 176 -2.51 -10.91 -3.28
CA ARG A 176 -2.17 -11.09 -4.69
C ARG A 176 -0.68 -10.88 -4.98
N LEU A 177 -0.07 -9.83 -4.42
CA LEU A 177 1.37 -9.58 -4.53
C LEU A 177 2.18 -10.81 -4.04
N LYS A 178 1.81 -11.36 -2.89
CA LYS A 178 2.49 -12.52 -2.29
C LYS A 178 2.25 -13.81 -3.06
N SER A 179 1.06 -14.00 -3.63
CA SER A 179 0.71 -15.18 -4.42
C SER A 179 1.38 -15.20 -5.80
N LEU A 180 1.42 -14.05 -6.50
CA LEU A 180 2.07 -13.97 -7.81
C LEU A 180 3.59 -14.11 -7.72
N TRP A 181 4.18 -13.63 -6.63
CA TRP A 181 5.63 -13.51 -6.48
C TRP A 181 6.13 -14.27 -5.26
N GLY A 182 5.92 -15.59 -5.20
CA GLY A 182 6.30 -16.41 -4.04
C GLY A 182 7.79 -16.28 -3.62
N PHE A 183 8.67 -15.87 -4.53
CA PHE A 183 10.07 -15.61 -4.19
C PHE A 183 10.25 -14.43 -3.20
N ILE A 184 9.37 -13.41 -3.22
CA ILE A 184 9.44 -12.29 -2.25
C ILE A 184 9.04 -12.73 -0.83
N THR A 185 8.24 -13.79 -0.70
CA THR A 185 7.84 -14.35 0.61
C THR A 185 8.78 -15.43 1.10
N TYR A 186 9.64 -15.95 0.23
CA TYR A 186 10.65 -16.94 0.59
C TYR A 186 11.81 -16.29 1.36
N LYS A 187 11.68 -16.25 2.70
CA LYS A 187 12.61 -15.56 3.60
C LYS A 187 14.09 -15.88 3.40
N MET A 188 14.43 -17.11 2.99
CA MET A 188 15.83 -17.52 2.79
C MET A 188 16.49 -16.83 1.58
N GLN A 189 15.71 -16.32 0.63
CA GLN A 189 16.18 -15.47 -0.46
C GLN A 189 16.13 -13.97 -0.12
N GLN A 190 15.41 -13.58 0.93
CA GLN A 190 15.30 -12.20 1.40
C GLN A 190 16.49 -11.83 2.30
N LYS A 191 17.69 -11.89 1.71
CA LYS A 191 18.97 -11.61 2.38
C LYS A 191 19.33 -10.15 2.27
N ILE A 192 18.93 -9.38 3.27
CA ILE A 192 19.32 -7.98 3.45
C ILE A 192 20.86 -7.90 3.51
N MET A 193 21.47 -6.87 2.89
CA MET A 193 22.91 -6.70 2.66
C MET A 193 23.55 -7.58 1.57
N LEU A 194 22.89 -8.66 1.13
CA LEU A 194 23.38 -9.53 0.06
C LEU A 194 22.56 -9.40 -1.23
N SER A 195 21.38 -8.78 -1.15
CA SER A 195 20.46 -8.62 -2.27
C SER A 195 19.62 -7.35 -2.11
N ASN A 196 19.15 -6.80 -3.23
CA ASN A 196 18.30 -5.61 -3.24
C ASN A 196 16.83 -5.97 -2.96
N VAL A 197 16.57 -6.50 -1.75
CA VAL A 197 15.26 -6.98 -1.30
C VAL A 197 14.17 -5.91 -1.48
N GLY A 198 14.46 -4.67 -1.09
CA GLY A 198 13.51 -3.56 -1.19
C GLY A 198 13.06 -3.30 -2.62
N THR A 199 14.01 -3.11 -3.53
CA THR A 199 13.72 -2.80 -4.94
C THR A 199 13.03 -3.96 -5.63
N VAL A 200 13.38 -5.19 -5.29
CA VAL A 200 12.68 -6.38 -5.79
C VAL A 200 11.20 -6.36 -5.43
N VAL A 201 10.84 -6.02 -4.19
CA VAL A 201 9.44 -5.93 -3.75
C VAL A 201 8.70 -4.77 -4.45
N LEU A 202 9.36 -3.62 -4.64
CA LEU A 202 8.81 -2.49 -5.38
C LEU A 202 8.53 -2.84 -6.86
N VAL A 203 9.46 -3.53 -7.52
CA VAL A 203 9.27 -3.99 -8.90
C VAL A 203 8.20 -5.08 -8.98
N ALA A 204 8.15 -6.00 -8.01
CA ALA A 204 7.08 -7.01 -7.94
C ALA A 204 5.70 -6.34 -7.84
N ARG A 205 5.56 -5.28 -7.04
CA ARG A 205 4.33 -4.49 -6.95
C ARG A 205 3.94 -3.87 -8.29
N PHE A 206 4.89 -3.24 -8.97
CA PHE A 206 4.67 -2.66 -10.31
C PHE A 206 4.17 -3.72 -11.30
N LEU A 207 4.82 -4.88 -11.32
CA LEU A 207 4.42 -5.98 -12.20
C LEU A 207 3.07 -6.60 -11.79
N THR A 208 2.70 -6.58 -10.49
CA THR A 208 1.34 -6.95 -10.05
C THR A 208 0.28 -6.02 -10.62
N ASN A 209 0.55 -4.71 -10.68
CA ASN A 209 -0.37 -3.76 -11.33
C ASN A 209 -0.45 -4.02 -12.84
N CYS A 210 0.68 -4.25 -13.52
CA CYS A 210 0.70 -4.63 -14.93
C CYS A 210 -0.13 -5.89 -15.19
N ASN A 211 0.01 -6.90 -14.33
CA ASN A 211 -0.78 -8.13 -14.39
C ASN A 211 -2.28 -7.89 -14.15
N CYS A 212 -2.66 -6.93 -13.31
CA CYS A 212 -4.05 -6.51 -13.15
C CYS A 212 -4.59 -5.91 -14.46
N CYS A 213 -3.89 -4.94 -15.04
CA CYS A 213 -4.29 -4.29 -16.29
C CYS A 213 -4.35 -5.28 -17.47
N TYR A 214 -3.35 -6.15 -17.60
CA TYR A 214 -3.29 -7.16 -18.65
C TYR A 214 -4.47 -8.13 -18.62
N ASN A 215 -4.90 -8.54 -17.42
CA ASN A 215 -6.03 -9.45 -17.24
C ASN A 215 -7.39 -8.72 -17.17
N SER A 216 -7.42 -7.41 -17.48
CA SER A 216 -8.63 -6.57 -17.38
C SER A 216 -9.28 -6.59 -15.99
N GLY A 217 -8.48 -6.78 -14.94
CA GLY A 217 -8.95 -6.77 -13.56
C GLY A 217 -8.40 -7.87 -12.66
N ASN A 218 -8.90 -7.86 -11.43
CA ASN A 218 -8.74 -8.86 -10.40
C ASN A 218 -9.97 -8.88 -9.48
N HIS A 219 -9.93 -9.68 -8.41
CA HIS A 219 -11.05 -9.81 -7.46
C HIS A 219 -11.55 -8.47 -6.89
N ILE A 220 -10.64 -7.49 -6.66
CA ILE A 220 -10.99 -6.16 -6.16
C ILE A 220 -11.79 -5.39 -7.21
N SER A 221 -11.33 -5.36 -8.47
CA SER A 221 -12.07 -4.71 -9.56
C SER A 221 -13.46 -5.32 -9.77
N THR A 222 -13.59 -6.64 -9.60
CA THR A 222 -14.90 -7.32 -9.65
C THR A 222 -15.77 -6.92 -8.46
N TYR A 223 -15.19 -6.87 -7.26
CA TYR A 223 -15.91 -6.48 -6.05
C TYR A 223 -16.50 -5.06 -6.14
N PHE A 224 -15.74 -4.12 -6.68
CA PHE A 224 -16.18 -2.73 -6.88
C PHE A 224 -16.85 -2.45 -8.22
N ALA A 225 -16.95 -3.46 -9.10
CA ALA A 225 -17.44 -3.31 -10.47
C ALA A 225 -16.74 -2.19 -11.27
N LEU A 226 -15.42 -2.07 -11.12
CA LEU A 226 -14.62 -1.05 -11.81
C LEU A 226 -13.42 -1.66 -12.53
N VAL A 227 -13.47 -1.72 -13.85
CA VAL A 227 -12.40 -2.27 -14.70
C VAL A 227 -11.15 -1.37 -14.65
N PRO A 228 -9.92 -1.90 -14.50
CA PRO A 228 -8.69 -1.10 -14.53
C PRO A 228 -8.42 -0.49 -15.92
N PRO A 229 -7.50 0.49 -16.00
CA PRO A 229 -6.95 0.92 -17.29
C PRO A 229 -6.31 -0.25 -18.03
N THR A 230 -6.18 -0.11 -19.34
CA THR A 230 -5.39 -1.02 -20.16
C THR A 230 -3.92 -1.04 -19.71
N LEU A 231 -3.19 -2.10 -20.07
CA LEU A 231 -1.77 -2.17 -19.77
C LEU A 231 -1.00 -1.01 -20.44
N GLU A 232 -1.39 -0.63 -21.66
CA GLU A 232 -0.77 0.49 -22.39
C GLU A 232 -0.99 1.83 -21.68
N GLU A 233 -2.22 2.13 -21.26
CA GLU A 233 -2.53 3.34 -20.47
C GLU A 233 -1.76 3.36 -19.16
N TYR A 234 -1.64 2.21 -18.47
CA TYR A 234 -0.90 2.12 -17.21
C TYR A 234 0.60 2.29 -17.39
N LEU A 235 1.17 1.87 -18.52
CA LEU A 235 2.59 2.07 -18.81
C LEU A 235 2.84 3.50 -19.34
N ASN A 236 1.93 4.11 -20.09
CA ASN A 236 2.13 5.47 -20.62
C ASN A 236 1.74 6.59 -19.63
N SER A 237 1.37 6.20 -18.41
CA SER A 237 0.99 7.09 -17.31
C SER A 237 2.15 7.88 -16.69
#